data_AF-A0A645HIV1-F1
#
_entry.id   AF-A0A645HIV1-F1
#
_cell.length_a   1.000
_cell.length_b   1.000
_cell.length_c   1.000
_cell.angle_alpha   90.00
_cell.angle_beta   90.00
_cell.angle_gamma   90.00
#
_symmetry.space_group_name_H-M   'P 1'
#
loop_
_entity.id
_entity.type
_entity.pdbx_description
1 polymer ?
#
loop_
_entity_poly.entity_id
_entity_poly.type
_entity_poly.pdbx_seq_one_letter_code
_entity_poly.pdbx_strand_id
1 'polypeptide(L)' 'MGAIEMYRDKVDGIVLLSTFPCGPDSLANETVIRRVKDTPILNLLLDGQEGNAGVETRLESFIDIIRFRREAAYGEA' A
#
# COMPACT_ATOMS: atom_id res chain seq x y z
N MET A 1 -0.82 -13.90 -2.62
CA MET A 1 -0.42 -13.31 -3.91
C MET A 1 -1.49 -13.41 -5.00
N GLY A 2 -2.35 -14.43 -5.03
CA GLY A 2 -3.35 -14.59 -6.11
C GLY A 2 -4.26 -13.37 -6.33
N ALA A 3 -4.76 -12.73 -5.28
CA ALA A 3 -5.58 -11.53 -5.41
C ALA A 3 -4.79 -10.34 -6.00
N ILE A 4 -3.56 -10.12 -5.52
CA ILE A 4 -2.69 -9.04 -6.04
C ILE A 4 -2.47 -9.22 -7.54
N GLU A 5 -2.22 -10.44 -8.00
CA GLU A 5 -2.04 -10.72 -9.44
C GLU A 5 -3.34 -10.52 -10.23
N MET A 6 -4.47 -11.02 -9.70
CA MET A 6 -5.78 -10.91 -10.35
C MET A 6 -6.23 -9.45 -10.54
N TYR A 7 -5.79 -8.55 -9.67
CA TYR A 7 -6.17 -7.14 -9.66
C TYR A 7 -5.04 -6.20 -10.08
N ARG A 8 -3.88 -6.72 -10.52
CA ARG A 8 -2.67 -5.95 -10.86
C ARG A 8 -2.96 -4.71 -11.72
N ASP A 9 -3.77 -4.88 -12.77
CA ASP A 9 -4.09 -3.82 -13.74
C ASP A 9 -5.45 -3.15 -13.46
N LYS A 10 -6.04 -3.41 -12.28
CA LYS A 10 -7.35 -2.92 -11.87
C LYS A 10 -7.29 -2.02 -10.63
N VAL A 11 -6.10 -1.80 -10.08
CA VAL A 11 -5.89 -1.01 -8.85
C VAL A 11 -4.73 -0.03 -9.04
N ASP A 12 -4.89 1.16 -8.50
CA ASP A 12 -3.86 2.21 -8.56
C ASP A 12 -2.88 2.16 -7.35
N GLY A 13 -3.18 1.33 -6.35
CA GLY A 13 -2.42 1.21 -5.12
C GLY A 13 -2.90 0.03 -4.27
N ILE A 14 -2.04 -0.44 -3.36
CA ILE A 14 -2.33 -1.55 -2.45
C ILE A 14 -2.07 -1.09 -1.01
N VAL A 15 -3.01 -1.36 -0.11
CA VAL A 15 -2.81 -1.19 1.33
C VAL A 15 -2.68 -2.57 1.97
N LEU A 16 -1.53 -2.87 2.55
CA LEU A 16 -1.31 -4.04 3.38
C LEU A 16 -1.65 -3.66 4.82
N LEU A 17 -2.61 -4.36 5.41
CA LEU A 17 -3.09 -4.09 6.76
C LEU A 17 -2.67 -5.23 7.69
N SER A 18 -1.91 -4.92 8.74
CA SER A 18 -1.47 -5.90 9.73
C SER A 18 -1.67 -5.36 11.14
N THR A 19 -2.35 -6.11 12.02
CA THR A 19 -2.58 -5.71 13.42
C THR A 19 -1.45 -6.18 14.34
N PHE A 20 -0.83 -7.32 14.04
CA PHE A 20 0.33 -7.86 14.74
C PHE A 20 1.15 -8.72 13.78
N PRO A 21 2.07 -8.14 12.99
CA PRO A 21 2.84 -8.92 12.03
C PRO A 21 3.85 -9.80 12.77
N CYS A 22 3.51 -11.07 12.97
CA CYS A 22 4.38 -12.08 13.55
C CYS A 22 4.72 -13.14 12.49
N GLY A 23 5.96 -13.63 12.53
CA GLY A 23 6.47 -14.73 11.69
C GLY A 23 6.02 -14.67 10.22
N PRO A 24 5.06 -15.51 9.81
CA PRO A 24 4.61 -15.61 8.42
C PRO A 24 3.99 -14.33 7.86
N ASP A 25 3.37 -13.48 8.68
CA ASP A 25 2.73 -12.24 8.20
C ASP A 25 3.76 -11.22 7.73
N SER A 26 4.80 -10.97 8.54
CA SER A 26 5.91 -10.09 8.17
C SER A 26 6.62 -10.58 6.91
N LEU A 27 6.82 -11.91 6.80
CA LEU A 27 7.44 -12.51 5.62
C LEU A 27 6.55 -12.34 4.37
N ALA A 28 5.23 -12.52 4.50
CA ALA A 28 4.29 -12.33 3.41
C ALA A 28 4.30 -10.87 2.93
N ASN A 29 4.21 -9.92 3.87
CA ASN A 29 4.24 -8.49 3.57
C ASN A 29 5.53 -8.09 2.88
N GLU A 30 6.68 -8.52 3.41
CA GLU A 30 7.97 -8.25 2.79
C GLU A 30 8.07 -8.85 1.38
N THR A 31 7.59 -10.09 1.20
CA THR A 31 7.59 -10.74 -0.10
C THR A 31 6.74 -9.96 -1.11
N VAL A 32 5.59 -9.43 -0.69
CA VAL A 32 4.73 -8.59 -1.53
C VAL A 32 5.44 -7.29 -1.91
N ILE A 33 5.96 -6.55 -0.93
CA ILE A 33 6.66 -5.27 -1.14
C ILE A 33 7.90 -5.44 -2.04
N ARG A 34 8.57 -6.59 -1.95
CA ARG A 34 9.73 -6.90 -2.79
C ARG A 34 9.34 -7.28 -4.22
N ARG A 35 8.23 -7.98 -4.42
CA ARG A 35 7.83 -8.48 -5.75
C ARG A 35 6.98 -7.50 -6.56
N VAL A 36 6.18 -6.69 -5.91
CA VAL A 36 5.32 -5.69 -6.57
C VAL A 36 6.07 -4.37 -6.63
N LYS A 37 6.48 -3.96 -7.83
CA LYS A 37 7.24 -2.72 -8.05
C LYS A 37 6.45 -1.64 -8.77
N ASP A 38 5.52 -2.06 -9.62
CA ASP A 38 4.82 -1.14 -10.53
C ASP A 38 3.65 -0.43 -9.83
N THR A 39 3.14 -0.99 -8.72
CA THR A 39 2.01 -0.47 -7.96
C THR A 39 2.47 0.09 -6.61
N PRO A 40 2.09 1.31 -6.22
CA PRO A 40 2.32 1.84 -4.87
C PRO A 40 1.78 0.91 -3.78
N ILE A 41 2.56 0.71 -2.72
CA ILE A 41 2.13 -0.09 -1.56
C ILE A 41 2.28 0.73 -0.28
N LEU A 42 1.20 0.81 0.51
CA LEU A 42 1.22 1.29 1.90
C LEU A 42 1.15 0.08 2.83
N ASN A 43 2.15 -0.09 3.70
CA ASN A 43 2.07 -1.06 4.79
C ASN A 43 1.60 -0.36 6.06
N LEU A 44 0.36 -0.64 6.48
CA LEU A 44 -0.29 -0.03 7.61
C LEU A 44 -0.37 -1.02 8.77
N LEU A 45 0.28 -0.65 9.87
CA LEU A 45 0.24 -1.39 11.12
C LEU A 45 -0.88 -0.81 11.98
N LEU A 46 -1.81 -1.66 12.38
CA LEU A 46 -2.87 -1.32 13.31
C LEU A 46 -2.47 -1.79 14.70
N ASP A 47 -1.60 -1.04 15.37
CA ASP A 47 -1.44 -1.25 16.80
C ASP A 47 -2.61 -0.57 17.53
N GLY A 48 -3.10 -1.18 18.61
CA GLY A 48 -4.24 -0.64 19.37
C GLY A 48 -3.89 0.61 20.19
N GLN A 49 -2.78 1.30 19.90
CA GLN A 49 -2.19 2.36 20.74
C GLN A 49 -1.95 3.67 19.99
N GLU A 50 -1.85 3.69 18.65
CA GLU A 50 -1.75 4.92 17.88
C GLU A 50 -3.15 5.55 17.63
N GLY A 51 -3.29 6.83 18.00
CA GLY A 51 -4.50 7.60 17.74
C GLY A 51 -4.84 7.64 16.24
N ASN A 52 -6.12 7.52 15.92
CA ASN A 52 -6.67 7.41 14.55
C ASN A 52 -6.10 8.45 13.54
N ALA A 53 -5.63 9.59 14.03
CA ALA A 53 -4.97 10.64 13.24
C ALA A 53 -3.74 10.14 12.46
N GLY A 54 -2.92 9.25 13.04
CA GLY A 54 -1.72 8.74 12.36
C GLY A 54 -2.05 7.86 11.16
N VAL A 55 -3.15 7.10 11.25
CA VAL A 55 -3.67 6.28 10.15
C VAL A 55 -4.25 7.16 9.05
N GLU A 56 -5.06 8.14 9.42
CA GLU A 56 -5.70 9.08 8.50
C GLU A 56 -4.67 9.83 7.65
N THR A 57 -3.68 10.48 8.27
CA THR A 57 -2.64 11.22 7.53
C THR A 57 -1.80 10.33 6.61
N ARG A 58 -1.55 9.07 6.99
CA ARG A 58 -0.84 8.11 6.11
C ARG A 58 -1.69 7.73 4.91
N LEU A 59 -3.00 7.55 5.08
CA LEU A 59 -3.92 7.27 3.98
C LEU A 59 -4.05 8.48 3.04
N GLU A 60 -4.19 9.68 3.59
CA GLU A 60 -4.21 10.93 2.80
C GLU A 60 -2.94 11.06 1.95
N SER A 61 -1.77 10.94 2.58
CA SER A 61 -0.47 11.01 1.89
C SER A 61 -0.34 9.93 0.82
N PHE A 62 -0.88 8.73 1.06
CA PHE A 62 -0.85 7.63 0.09
C PHE A 62 -1.75 7.90 -1.12
N ILE A 63 -2.93 8.48 -0.91
CA ILE A 63 -3.82 8.92 -1.99
C ILE A 63 -3.14 9.99 -2.83
N ASP A 64 -2.44 10.94 -2.20
CA ASP A 64 -1.68 11.97 -2.92
C ASP A 64 -0.60 11.36 -3.81
N ILE A 65 0.18 10.38 -3.30
CA ILE A 65 1.17 9.64 -4.11
C ILE A 65 0.52 8.97 -5.33
N ILE A 66 -0.64 8.36 -5.16
CA ILE A 66 -1.39 7.74 -6.27
C ILE A 66 -1.80 8.79 -7.30
N ARG A 67 -2.33 9.94 -6.85
CA ARG A 67 -2.73 11.05 -7.73
C ARG A 67 -1.53 11.60 -8.50
N PHE A 68 -0.40 11.85 -7.85
CA PHE A 68 0.81 12.32 -8.52
C PHE A 68 1.31 11.35 -9.59
N ARG A 69 1.30 10.04 -9.31
CA ARG A 69 1.71 9.04 -10.31
C ARG A 69 0.75 8.98 -11.49
N ARG A 70 -0.55 9.17 -11.24
CA ARG A 70 -1.55 9.24 -12.30
C ARG A 70 -1.37 10.50 -13.12
N GLU A 71 -1.22 11.66 -12.50
CA GLU A 71 -0.98 12.93 -13.19
C GLU A 71 0.30 12.88 -14.03
N ALA A 72 1.40 12.35 -13.49
CA ALA A 72 2.64 12.13 -14.25
C ALA A 72 2.47 11.15 -15.44
N ALA A 73 1.48 10.24 -15.38
CA ALA A 73 1.14 9.35 -16.49
C ALA A 73 0.18 10.00 -17.51
N TYR A 74 -0.58 11.03 -17.12
CA TYR A 74 -1.59 11.71 -17.95
C TYR A 74 -1.17 13.13 -18.42
N GLY A 75 -0.06 13.71 -17.93
CA GLY A 75 0.38 15.06 -18.27
C GLY A 75 1.90 15.30 -18.20
N GLU A 76 2.40 15.90 -19.28
CA GLU A 76 3.76 16.44 -19.57
C GLU A 76 4.88 15.47 -19.95
N ALA A 77 4.77 14.97 -21.19
CA ALA A 77 5.87 15.00 -22.18
C ALA A 77 5.80 16.31 -22.98
#